data_AF-A0A8H6BX97-F1
#
_entry.id   AF-A0A8H6BX97-F1
#
_cell.length_a   1.000
_cell.length_b   1.000
_cell.length_c   1.000
_cell.angle_alpha   90.00
_cell.angle_beta   90.00
_cell.angle_gamma   90.00
#
_symmetry.space_group_name_H-M   'P 1'
#
loop_
_entity.id
_entity.type
_entity.pdbx_description
1 polymer ?
#
loop_
_entity_poly.entity_id
_entity_poly.type
_entity_poly.pdbx_seq_one_letter_code
_entity_poly.pdbx_strand_id
1 'polypeptide(L)'
;MNQPNPNKQPIVQSTLEQTSNEEVDTVLGRFTLFVKDLSNGLNGSQEIPPSQESVSEEAEVISRKIIVLGQTFDNFDNANDYIESKLWLSYRCGFEPIPKSIDGPQPIQFFPSIIFNRKNFTSDAGWGCMIRTSQNLLANTLLKLYPKNEPEIVKLFQDGTSSPFSIHNFIRVASLSPLHVKPGEWFGPNAASLSIKRLTNELLQDQELDGIKSPECLLAKF
;
A
#
# COMPACT_ATOMS: atom_id res chain seq x y z
N MET A 1 66.76 26.69 27.22
CA MET A 1 66.21 25.68 26.29
C MET A 1 65.39 24.70 27.12
N ASN A 2 64.08 24.93 27.21
CA ASN A 2 63.17 24.08 27.97
C ASN A 2 62.53 23.06 27.03
N GLN A 3 62.63 21.78 27.39
CA GLN A 3 61.56 20.82 27.12
C GLN A 3 61.01 20.34 28.46
N PRO A 4 59.68 20.15 28.54
CA PRO A 4 59.18 18.81 28.80
C PRO A 4 58.01 18.39 27.89
N ASN A 5 57.71 17.09 28.00
CA ASN A 5 56.95 16.16 27.15
C ASN A 5 55.39 16.27 27.28
N PRO A 6 54.59 15.30 26.81
CA PRO A 6 53.71 15.24 25.63
C PRO A 6 52.21 15.42 25.94
N ASN A 7 51.34 15.25 24.92
CA ASN A 7 49.86 15.32 24.93
C ASN A 7 49.23 16.72 24.81
N LYS A 8 48.86 17.08 23.57
CA LYS A 8 47.64 17.82 23.24
C LYS A 8 47.29 17.58 21.77
N GLN A 9 46.29 16.73 21.52
CA GLN A 9 45.60 16.70 20.22
C GLN A 9 44.77 17.99 20.09
N PRO A 10 44.72 18.64 18.91
CA PRO A 10 43.75 19.69 18.68
C PRO A 10 42.36 19.06 18.45
N ILE A 11 41.40 19.51 19.24
CA ILE A 11 39.97 19.29 19.04
C ILE A 11 39.58 20.04 17.75
N VAL A 12 39.16 19.30 16.72
CA VAL A 12 38.44 19.87 15.57
C VAL A 12 36.98 19.45 15.72
N GLN A 13 36.14 20.46 15.91
CA GLN A 13 34.69 20.38 16.07
C GLN A 13 34.04 20.82 14.75
N SER A 14 32.83 20.30 14.44
CA SER A 14 31.95 20.57 13.27
C SER A 14 32.37 19.87 11.96
N THR A 15 31.52 19.15 11.22
CA THR A 15 30.08 19.34 10.96
C THR A 15 29.42 17.99 10.62
N LEU A 16 28.47 17.55 11.44
CA LEU A 16 27.46 16.55 11.11
C LEU A 16 26.12 17.09 11.60
N GLU A 17 25.04 16.65 10.96
CA GLU A 17 23.62 16.91 11.26
C GLU A 17 23.00 18.13 10.57
N GLN A 18 22.40 17.90 9.39
CA GLN A 18 21.17 18.62 9.02
C GLN A 18 20.28 17.98 7.93
N THR A 19 20.56 16.79 7.39
CA THR A 19 19.82 16.27 6.21
C THR A 19 18.75 15.21 6.50
N SER A 20 18.36 14.93 7.75
CA SER A 20 17.45 13.81 8.07
C SER A 20 16.00 14.19 8.39
N ASN A 21 15.72 15.45 8.74
CA ASN A 21 14.40 15.86 9.22
C ASN A 21 13.49 16.35 8.09
N GLU A 22 14.03 17.07 7.10
CA GLU A 22 13.24 17.59 5.98
C GLU A 22 12.66 16.48 5.08
N GLU A 23 13.35 15.36 4.91
CA GLU A 23 12.91 14.28 4.03
C GLU A 23 11.77 13.45 4.65
N VAL A 24 11.83 13.21 5.96
CA VAL A 24 10.76 12.53 6.72
C VAL A 24 9.51 13.41 6.79
N ASP A 25 9.68 14.72 7.02
CA ASP A 25 8.59 15.69 6.99
C ASP A 25 7.96 15.80 5.60
N THR A 26 8.76 15.63 4.53
CA THR A 26 8.25 15.63 3.16
C THR A 26 7.40 14.38 2.86
N VAL A 27 7.80 13.19 3.32
CA VAL A 27 7.04 11.95 3.11
C VAL A 27 5.74 11.95 3.91
N LEU A 28 5.80 12.35 5.18
CA LEU A 28 4.61 12.49 6.04
C LEU A 28 3.68 13.60 5.55
N GLY A 29 4.25 14.69 5.02
CA GLY A 29 3.51 15.77 4.36
C GLY A 29 2.78 15.30 3.10
N ARG A 30 3.43 14.51 2.24
CA ARG A 30 2.80 13.90 1.06
C ARG A 30 1.66 12.96 1.43
N PHE A 31 1.83 12.15 2.47
CA PHE A 31 0.76 11.30 2.99
C PHE A 31 -0.41 12.15 3.50
N THR A 32 -0.14 13.17 4.32
CA THR A 32 -1.17 14.06 4.89
C THR A 32 -1.96 14.79 3.79
N LEU A 33 -1.29 15.27 2.74
CA LEU A 33 -1.94 15.90 1.59
C LEU A 33 -2.84 14.94 0.84
N PHE A 34 -2.40 13.69 0.62
CA PHE A 34 -3.20 12.66 -0.02
C PHE A 34 -4.46 12.30 0.79
N VAL A 35 -4.35 12.13 2.11
CA VAL A 35 -5.52 11.86 2.97
C VAL A 35 -6.48 13.06 2.99
N LYS A 36 -5.93 14.28 2.98
CA LYS A 36 -6.73 15.51 2.93
C LYS A 36 -7.50 15.63 1.62
N ASP A 37 -6.89 15.34 0.47
CA ASP A 37 -7.55 15.35 -0.83
C ASP A 37 -8.65 14.29 -0.92
N LEU A 38 -8.43 13.11 -0.36
CA LEU A 38 -9.48 12.08 -0.22
C LEU A 38 -10.66 12.55 0.66
N SER A 39 -10.38 13.26 1.76
CA SER A 39 -11.42 13.78 2.64
C SER A 39 -12.19 14.96 2.05
N ASN A 40 -11.51 15.82 1.27
CA ASN A 40 -12.10 16.97 0.61
C ASN A 40 -13.01 16.56 -0.56
N GLY A 41 -12.72 15.42 -1.21
CA GLY A 41 -13.62 14.82 -2.20
C GLY A 41 -14.95 14.30 -1.61
N LEU A 42 -15.03 14.15 -0.28
CA LEU A 42 -16.21 13.61 0.42
C LEU A 42 -17.05 14.68 1.14
N ASN A 43 -16.52 15.90 1.36
CA ASN A 43 -17.17 16.92 2.20
C ASN A 43 -17.58 18.19 1.44
N GLY A 44 -18.21 18.04 0.28
CA GLY A 44 -18.86 19.14 -0.45
C GLY A 44 -20.35 19.22 -0.15
N SER A 45 -20.76 19.85 0.95
CA SER A 45 -22.15 20.26 1.17
C SER A 45 -22.16 21.63 1.83
N GLN A 46 -22.52 22.66 1.06
CA GLN A 46 -22.80 24.00 1.58
C GLN A 46 -24.30 24.11 1.89
N GLU A 47 -24.62 24.58 3.09
CA GLU A 47 -25.98 24.88 3.55
C GLU A 47 -26.51 26.17 2.89
N ILE A 48 -27.79 26.16 2.49
CA ILE A 48 -28.53 27.34 1.95
C ILE A 48 -29.67 27.67 2.93
N PRO A 49 -29.96 28.95 3.26
CA PRO A 49 -31.04 29.33 4.17
C PRO A 49 -32.44 29.28 3.53
N PRO A 50 -33.54 29.23 4.30
CA PRO A 50 -34.86 28.96 3.78
C PRO A 50 -35.59 30.25 3.35
N SER A 51 -36.12 30.26 2.13
CA SER A 51 -37.28 31.09 1.77
C SER A 51 -38.28 30.22 1.02
N GLN A 52 -39.50 30.21 1.52
CA GLN A 52 -40.64 29.46 1.00
C GLN A 52 -41.09 30.03 -0.34
N GLU A 53 -41.26 29.17 -1.34
CA GLU A 53 -42.25 29.36 -2.40
C GLU A 53 -42.63 28.00 -2.98
N SER A 54 -43.94 27.82 -3.12
CA SER A 54 -44.62 26.60 -3.54
C SER A 54 -44.45 26.34 -5.03
N VAL A 55 -43.85 25.20 -5.39
CA VAL A 55 -44.07 24.57 -6.70
C VAL A 55 -44.18 23.08 -6.48
N SER A 56 -45.28 22.51 -6.96
CA SER A 56 -45.50 21.07 -7.09
C SER A 56 -44.45 20.48 -8.03
N GLU A 57 -43.33 20.04 -7.49
CA GLU A 57 -42.42 19.12 -8.17
C GLU A 57 -42.73 17.72 -7.66
N GLU A 58 -43.34 16.93 -8.53
CA GLU A 58 -43.25 15.48 -8.47
C GLU A 58 -41.76 15.16 -8.37
N ALA A 59 -41.30 14.89 -7.15
CA ALA A 59 -39.94 14.50 -6.88
C ALA A 59 -39.72 13.16 -7.57
N GLU A 60 -39.29 13.21 -8.82
CA GLU A 60 -38.50 12.18 -9.45
C GLU A 60 -37.27 12.04 -8.55
N VAL A 61 -37.40 11.18 -7.54
CA VAL A 61 -36.27 10.76 -6.71
C VAL A 61 -35.32 10.13 -7.70
N ILE A 62 -34.34 10.91 -8.17
CA ILE A 62 -33.22 10.39 -8.94
C ILE A 62 -32.55 9.41 -7.98
N SER A 63 -32.96 8.15 -8.08
CA SER A 63 -32.34 7.02 -7.41
C SER A 63 -30.90 7.04 -7.86
N ARG A 64 -30.02 7.66 -7.07
CA ARG A 64 -28.60 7.78 -7.39
C ARG A 64 -28.05 6.38 -7.52
N LYS A 65 -27.77 5.98 -8.75
CA LYS A 65 -27.20 4.68 -9.04
C LYS A 65 -25.84 4.56 -8.34
N ILE A 66 -25.59 3.41 -7.71
CA ILE A 66 -24.32 3.13 -7.03
C ILE A 66 -23.42 2.42 -8.03
N ILE A 67 -22.19 2.90 -8.22
CA ILE A 67 -21.23 2.29 -9.15
C ILE A 67 -20.07 1.67 -8.36
N VAL A 68 -19.91 0.35 -8.45
CA VAL A 68 -18.83 -0.40 -7.80
C VAL A 68 -18.06 -1.19 -8.84
N LEU A 69 -16.77 -0.88 -9.02
CA LEU A 69 -15.88 -1.55 -9.99
C LEU A 69 -16.46 -1.61 -11.43
N GLY A 70 -17.17 -0.55 -11.83
CA GLY A 70 -17.81 -0.43 -13.14
C GLY A 70 -19.17 -1.13 -13.28
N GLN A 71 -19.70 -1.75 -12.21
CA GLN A 71 -21.06 -2.26 -12.17
C GLN A 71 -22.00 -1.27 -11.50
N THR A 72 -23.22 -1.15 -12.02
CA THR A 72 -24.24 -0.20 -11.56
C THR A 72 -25.31 -0.94 -10.75
N PHE A 73 -25.67 -0.40 -9.60
CA PHE A 73 -26.67 -0.95 -8.69
C PHE A 73 -27.75 0.07 -8.35
N ASP A 74 -28.96 -0.43 -8.15
CA ASP A 74 -30.15 0.37 -7.90
C ASP A 74 -30.45 0.54 -6.41
N ASN A 75 -29.86 -0.32 -5.57
CA ASN A 75 -30.02 -0.29 -4.12
C ASN A 75 -28.71 -0.67 -3.44
N PHE A 76 -28.62 -0.30 -2.16
CA PHE A 76 -27.43 -0.50 -1.34
C PHE A 76 -27.19 -1.98 -1.03
N ASP A 77 -28.23 -2.78 -0.79
CA ASP A 77 -28.09 -4.18 -0.40
C ASP A 77 -27.39 -5.00 -1.50
N ASN A 78 -27.83 -4.87 -2.75
CA ASN A 78 -27.19 -5.53 -3.89
C ASN A 78 -25.75 -5.02 -4.13
N ALA A 79 -25.49 -3.73 -3.89
CA ALA A 79 -24.15 -3.19 -3.98
C ALA A 79 -23.24 -3.74 -2.88
N ASN A 80 -23.77 -3.89 -1.66
CA ASN A 80 -23.07 -4.44 -0.51
C ASN A 80 -22.75 -5.93 -0.71
N ASP A 81 -23.71 -6.74 -1.16
CA ASP A 81 -23.49 -8.15 -1.52
C ASP A 81 -22.37 -8.28 -2.57
N TYR A 82 -22.36 -7.38 -3.57
CA TYR A 82 -21.30 -7.35 -4.58
C TYR A 82 -19.94 -6.95 -3.99
N ILE A 83 -19.88 -6.03 -3.01
CA ILE A 83 -18.64 -5.67 -2.31
C ILE A 83 -18.15 -6.84 -1.45
N GLU A 84 -19.04 -7.48 -0.68
CA GLU A 84 -18.70 -8.60 0.21
C GLU A 84 -18.23 -9.84 -0.54
N SER A 85 -18.64 -10.01 -1.81
CA SER A 85 -18.12 -11.07 -2.68
C SER A 85 -16.67 -10.85 -3.17
N LYS A 86 -16.02 -9.74 -2.82
CA LYS A 86 -14.65 -9.45 -3.24
C LYS A 86 -13.64 -9.99 -2.24
N LEU A 87 -12.48 -10.41 -2.76
CA LEU A 87 -11.36 -10.82 -1.91
C LEU A 87 -10.84 -9.62 -1.13
N TRP A 88 -10.70 -9.78 0.18
CA TRP A 88 -10.16 -8.76 1.07
C TRP A 88 -8.85 -9.22 1.72
N LEU A 89 -7.75 -8.57 1.35
CA LEU A 89 -6.43 -8.78 1.94
C LEU A 89 -6.09 -7.60 2.86
N SER A 90 -5.97 -7.88 4.16
CA SER A 90 -5.70 -6.89 5.20
C SER A 90 -4.30 -7.09 5.80
N TYR A 91 -3.93 -6.22 6.74
CA TYR A 91 -2.72 -6.42 7.53
C TYR A 91 -2.71 -7.78 8.23
N ARG A 92 -1.52 -8.36 8.31
CA ARG A 92 -1.28 -9.64 8.98
C ARG A 92 -0.11 -9.52 9.94
N CYS A 93 0.00 -10.53 10.79
CA CYS A 93 1.11 -10.72 11.70
C CYS A 93 1.40 -12.22 11.81
N GLY A 94 2.61 -12.56 12.26
CA GLY A 94 3.04 -13.95 12.42
C GLY A 94 3.50 -14.62 11.13
N PHE A 95 3.67 -13.86 10.03
CA PHE A 95 4.25 -14.38 8.79
C PHE A 95 5.77 -14.58 8.91
N GLU A 96 6.37 -15.29 7.93
CA GLU A 96 7.82 -15.55 7.89
C GLU A 96 8.63 -14.25 8.00
N PRO A 97 9.69 -14.15 8.83
CA PRO A 97 10.39 -12.89 9.05
C PRO A 97 10.92 -12.25 7.74
N ILE A 98 10.59 -10.98 7.52
CA ILE A 98 11.17 -10.14 6.46
C ILE A 98 12.35 -9.36 7.09
N PRO A 99 13.60 -9.55 6.63
CA PRO A 99 14.75 -8.82 7.14
C PRO A 99 14.59 -7.31 6.97
N LYS A 100 14.94 -6.54 8.00
CA LYS A 100 15.00 -5.07 7.91
C LYS A 100 16.22 -4.64 7.11
N SER A 101 16.10 -3.56 6.35
CA SER A 101 17.28 -2.92 5.76
C SER A 101 18.10 -2.24 6.85
N ILE A 102 19.43 -2.25 6.70
CA ILE A 102 20.37 -1.60 7.65
C ILE A 102 20.10 -0.09 7.71
N ASP A 103 19.76 0.48 6.56
CA ASP A 103 19.45 1.89 6.31
C ASP A 103 17.96 2.10 6.01
N GLY A 104 17.09 1.22 6.53
CA GLY A 104 15.64 1.31 6.38
C GLY A 104 14.98 2.13 7.50
N PRO A 105 13.71 2.53 7.33
CA PRO A 105 12.97 3.25 8.35
C PRO A 105 12.89 2.43 9.62
N GLN A 106 13.25 3.05 10.73
CA GLN A 106 13.12 2.43 12.04
C GLN A 106 11.65 2.45 12.47
N PRO A 107 11.15 1.40 13.16
CA PRO A 107 9.77 1.38 13.62
C PRO A 107 9.48 2.62 14.47
N ILE A 108 8.46 3.39 14.07
CA ILE A 108 8.00 4.53 14.85
C ILE A 108 7.39 3.98 16.15
N GLN A 109 7.88 4.42 17.31
CA GLN A 109 7.61 3.86 18.65
C GLN A 109 6.17 4.09 19.18
N PHE A 110 5.16 4.21 18.33
CA PHE A 110 3.80 4.54 18.77
C PHE A 110 3.02 3.38 19.40
N PHE A 111 3.53 2.14 19.37
CA PHE A 111 2.89 0.98 20.02
C PHE A 111 3.88 0.17 20.88
N PRO A 112 3.70 0.12 22.21
CA PRO A 112 4.61 -0.60 23.13
C PRO A 112 4.56 -2.13 23.04
N SER A 113 3.61 -2.71 22.29
CA SER A 113 3.16 -4.09 22.52
C SER A 113 3.55 -5.12 21.45
N ILE A 114 4.24 -4.74 20.37
CA ILE A 114 4.72 -5.73 19.37
C ILE A 114 6.16 -6.10 19.71
N ILE A 115 6.31 -7.31 20.26
CA ILE A 115 7.56 -7.99 20.62
C ILE A 115 8.67 -7.66 19.61
N PHE A 116 9.63 -6.84 20.06
CA PHE A 116 10.69 -6.22 19.25
C PHE A 116 11.66 -7.26 18.68
N ASN A 117 11.31 -7.88 17.54
CA ASN A 117 12.35 -8.40 16.65
C ASN A 117 13.05 -7.20 16.00
N ARG A 118 14.15 -6.75 16.61
CA ARG A 118 14.92 -5.60 16.12
C ARG A 118 15.44 -5.79 14.69
N LYS A 119 15.52 -7.03 14.20
CA LYS A 119 16.13 -7.36 12.91
C LYS A 119 15.13 -7.64 11.79
N ASN A 120 13.87 -7.94 12.11
CA ASN A 120 12.90 -8.41 11.11
C ASN A 120 11.51 -7.81 11.34
N PHE A 121 10.74 -7.73 10.27
CA PHE A 121 9.29 -7.54 10.32
C PHE A 121 8.60 -8.90 10.28
N THR A 122 7.66 -9.12 11.20
CA THR A 122 6.72 -10.26 11.20
C THR A 122 5.28 -9.78 11.14
N SER A 123 5.08 -8.48 10.91
CA SER A 123 3.79 -7.84 10.67
C SER A 123 3.99 -6.68 9.71
N ASP A 124 2.97 -6.43 8.90
CA ASP A 124 2.92 -5.31 7.96
C ASP A 124 2.04 -4.15 8.44
N ALA A 125 1.55 -4.22 9.67
CA ALA A 125 0.87 -3.11 10.32
C ALA A 125 1.76 -1.86 10.33
N GLY A 126 1.21 -0.74 9.85
CA GLY A 126 1.89 0.55 9.79
C GLY A 126 2.73 0.82 8.55
N TRP A 127 2.94 -0.16 7.65
CA TRP A 127 3.72 0.07 6.42
C TRP A 127 3.20 -0.67 5.18
N GLY A 128 2.49 -1.79 5.35
CA GLY A 128 2.03 -2.63 4.25
C GLY A 128 0.78 -2.17 3.50
N CYS A 129 0.20 -1.00 3.80
CA CYS A 129 -1.14 -0.64 3.30
C CYS A 129 -1.20 -0.68 1.78
N MET A 130 -0.24 -0.07 1.09
CA MET A 130 -0.25 -0.10 -0.38
C MET A 130 0.06 -1.47 -0.96
N ILE A 131 0.88 -2.30 -0.29
CA ILE A 131 1.07 -3.67 -0.75
C ILE A 131 -0.26 -4.42 -0.68
N ARG A 132 -0.99 -4.32 0.44
CA ARG A 132 -2.32 -4.92 0.58
C ARG A 132 -3.30 -4.38 -0.45
N THR A 133 -3.36 -3.07 -0.69
CA THR A 133 -4.20 -2.49 -1.75
C THR A 133 -3.86 -3.06 -3.13
N SER A 134 -2.57 -3.19 -3.47
CA SER A 134 -2.12 -3.81 -4.72
C SER A 134 -2.48 -5.29 -4.82
N GLN A 135 -2.35 -6.04 -3.73
CA GLN A 135 -2.79 -7.44 -3.66
C GLN A 135 -4.30 -7.54 -3.87
N ASN A 136 -5.11 -6.68 -3.23
CA ASN A 136 -6.57 -6.66 -3.43
C ASN A 136 -6.93 -6.37 -4.89
N LEU A 137 -6.28 -5.39 -5.52
CA LEU A 137 -6.49 -5.05 -6.92
C LEU A 137 -6.18 -6.25 -7.83
N LEU A 138 -5.01 -6.88 -7.64
CA LEU A 138 -4.59 -8.00 -8.47
C LEU A 138 -5.45 -9.25 -8.21
N ALA A 139 -5.72 -9.60 -6.95
CA ALA A 139 -6.52 -10.77 -6.58
C ALA A 139 -7.94 -10.68 -7.14
N ASN A 140 -8.60 -9.52 -7.03
CA ASN A 140 -9.94 -9.33 -7.58
C ASN A 140 -9.93 -9.25 -9.12
N THR A 141 -8.85 -8.78 -9.73
CA THR A 141 -8.67 -8.87 -11.19
C THR A 141 -8.58 -10.33 -11.64
N LEU A 142 -7.78 -11.15 -10.95
CA LEU A 142 -7.69 -12.59 -11.22
C LEU A 142 -9.03 -13.29 -10.97
N LEU A 143 -9.74 -12.96 -9.90
CA LEU A 143 -11.07 -13.53 -9.61
C LEU A 143 -12.10 -13.18 -10.69
N LYS A 144 -12.03 -11.95 -11.22
CA LYS A 144 -12.86 -11.54 -12.35
C LYS A 144 -12.57 -12.34 -13.62
N LEU A 145 -11.30 -12.69 -13.87
CA LEU A 145 -10.88 -13.49 -15.04
C LEU A 145 -11.15 -14.99 -14.85
N TYR A 146 -11.01 -15.50 -13.63
CA TYR A 146 -11.09 -16.92 -13.27
C TYR A 146 -12.01 -17.15 -12.06
N PRO A 147 -13.33 -16.90 -12.20
CA PRO A 147 -14.28 -16.91 -11.07
C PRO A 147 -14.45 -18.28 -10.42
N LYS A 148 -14.01 -19.38 -11.05
CA LYS A 148 -14.09 -20.74 -10.52
C LYS A 148 -12.84 -21.16 -9.73
N ASN A 149 -11.80 -20.33 -9.73
CA ASN A 149 -10.48 -20.64 -9.19
C ASN A 149 -10.18 -19.82 -7.93
N GLU A 150 -11.21 -19.36 -7.20
CA GLU A 150 -11.02 -18.56 -5.99
C GLU A 150 -10.03 -19.19 -4.98
N PRO A 151 -10.09 -20.51 -4.66
CA PRO A 151 -9.13 -21.12 -3.75
C PRO A 151 -7.69 -21.04 -4.26
N GLU A 152 -7.47 -21.26 -5.55
CA GLU A 152 -6.17 -21.19 -6.21
C GLU A 152 -5.65 -19.76 -6.21
N ILE A 153 -6.51 -18.78 -6.52
CA ILE A 153 -6.18 -17.35 -6.48
C ILE A 153 -5.72 -16.96 -5.07
N VAL A 154 -6.47 -17.32 -4.03
CA VAL A 154 -6.13 -16.99 -2.64
C VAL A 154 -4.76 -17.55 -2.24
N LYS A 155 -4.40 -18.76 -2.68
CA LYS A 155 -3.08 -19.36 -2.42
C LYS A 155 -1.94 -18.50 -2.95
N LEU A 156 -2.12 -17.82 -4.08
CA LEU A 156 -1.09 -16.97 -4.68
C LEU A 156 -0.67 -15.81 -3.77
N PHE A 157 -1.54 -15.37 -2.85
CA PHE A 157 -1.33 -14.19 -2.00
C PHE A 157 -1.04 -14.52 -0.53
N GLN A 158 -0.86 -15.79 -0.15
CA GLN A 158 -0.50 -16.13 1.22
C GLN A 158 0.81 -15.44 1.63
N ASP A 159 0.96 -15.13 2.92
CA ASP A 159 2.12 -14.41 3.44
C ASP A 159 3.33 -15.33 3.69
N GLY A 160 3.69 -16.12 2.69
CA GLY A 160 4.87 -16.96 2.66
C GLY A 160 5.73 -16.67 1.43
N THR A 161 7.04 -16.87 1.54
CA THR A 161 7.98 -16.63 0.44
C THR A 161 7.70 -17.47 -0.81
N SER A 162 7.06 -18.63 -0.65
CA SER A 162 6.64 -19.52 -1.74
C SER A 162 5.49 -18.98 -2.58
N SER A 163 4.65 -18.10 -2.03
CA SER A 163 3.45 -17.62 -2.70
C SER A 163 3.80 -16.46 -3.63
N PRO A 164 3.48 -16.52 -4.94
CA PRO A 164 4.00 -15.57 -5.92
C PRO A 164 3.72 -14.11 -5.60
N PHE A 165 2.54 -13.81 -5.08
CA PHE A 165 2.08 -12.46 -4.77
C PHE A 165 2.09 -12.16 -3.28
N SER A 166 2.88 -12.89 -2.49
CA SER A 166 3.08 -12.61 -1.08
C SER A 166 3.68 -11.23 -0.82
N ILE A 167 3.48 -10.73 0.39
CA ILE A 167 4.11 -9.48 0.82
C ILE A 167 5.65 -9.53 0.72
N HIS A 168 6.25 -10.70 0.96
CA HIS A 168 7.68 -10.95 0.80
C HIS A 168 8.12 -10.72 -0.64
N ASN A 169 7.37 -11.27 -1.60
CA ASN A 169 7.70 -11.13 -3.01
C ASN A 169 7.47 -9.71 -3.53
N PHE A 170 6.42 -9.02 -3.06
CA PHE A 170 6.24 -7.59 -3.32
C PHE A 170 7.44 -6.76 -2.85
N ILE A 171 7.90 -6.97 -1.61
CA ILE A 171 9.10 -6.31 -1.09
C ILE A 171 10.32 -6.63 -1.93
N ARG A 172 10.56 -7.91 -2.24
CA ARG A 172 11.71 -8.36 -3.03
C ARG A 172 11.78 -7.64 -4.38
N VAL A 173 10.71 -7.64 -5.16
CA VAL A 173 10.74 -7.01 -6.51
C VAL A 173 10.83 -5.49 -6.45
N ALA A 174 10.28 -4.88 -5.40
CA ALA A 174 10.34 -3.44 -5.19
C ALA A 174 11.73 -2.97 -4.78
N SER A 175 12.42 -3.73 -3.91
CA SER A 175 13.82 -3.47 -3.54
C SER A 175 14.76 -3.62 -4.74
N LEU A 176 14.44 -4.52 -5.68
CA LEU A 176 15.16 -4.68 -6.94
C LEU A 176 14.74 -3.66 -8.03
N SER A 177 13.78 -2.79 -7.74
CA SER A 177 13.29 -1.79 -8.69
C SER A 177 14.18 -0.54 -8.69
N PRO A 178 14.11 0.32 -9.73
CA PRO A 178 14.82 1.59 -9.73
C PRO A 178 14.48 2.49 -8.52
N LEU A 179 13.34 2.24 -7.87
CA LEU A 179 12.89 2.97 -6.68
C LEU A 179 13.50 2.42 -5.38
N HIS A 180 14.10 1.24 -5.40
CA HIS A 180 14.80 0.60 -4.27
C HIS A 180 14.01 0.62 -2.95
N VAL A 181 12.69 0.42 -3.02
CA VAL A 181 11.83 0.49 -1.83
C VAL A 181 12.19 -0.64 -0.87
N LYS A 182 12.41 -0.28 0.39
CA LYS A 182 12.86 -1.20 1.45
C LYS A 182 11.69 -1.74 2.27
N PRO A 183 11.88 -2.88 2.94
CA PRO A 183 10.96 -3.35 3.99
C PRO A 183 10.68 -2.24 5.02
N GLY A 184 9.40 -1.99 5.30
CA GLY A 184 8.99 -0.94 6.24
C GLY A 184 8.80 0.45 5.61
N GLU A 185 9.26 0.69 4.39
CA GLU A 185 8.99 1.94 3.67
C GLU A 185 7.58 1.93 3.06
N TRP A 186 7.02 3.13 2.93
CA TRP A 186 5.73 3.30 2.31
C TRP A 186 5.82 3.07 0.79
N PHE A 187 4.96 2.21 0.27
CA PHE A 187 4.85 1.97 -1.17
C PHE A 187 4.00 3.06 -1.83
N GLY A 188 4.58 3.83 -2.74
CA GLY A 188 3.81 4.69 -3.63
C GLY A 188 3.08 3.90 -4.73
N PRO A 189 2.00 4.43 -5.32
CA PRO A 189 1.27 3.77 -6.41
C PRO A 189 2.16 3.31 -7.58
N ASN A 190 3.21 4.08 -7.90
CA ASN A 190 4.18 3.72 -8.94
C ASN A 190 5.04 2.50 -8.55
N ALA A 191 5.55 2.44 -7.31
CA ALA A 191 6.28 1.27 -6.84
C ALA A 191 5.39 0.02 -6.80
N ALA A 192 4.14 0.21 -6.36
CA ALA A 192 3.12 -0.83 -6.31
C ALA A 192 2.80 -1.39 -7.71
N SER A 193 2.58 -0.53 -8.71
CA SER A 193 2.25 -0.94 -10.08
C SER A 193 3.43 -1.61 -10.78
N LEU A 194 4.65 -1.10 -10.59
CA LEU A 194 5.88 -1.74 -11.07
C LEU A 194 6.11 -3.12 -10.41
N SER A 195 5.77 -3.25 -9.13
CA SER A 195 5.86 -4.53 -8.41
C SER A 195 4.87 -5.55 -8.99
N ILE A 196 3.61 -5.18 -9.20
CA ILE A 196 2.62 -6.04 -9.88
C ILE A 196 3.17 -6.50 -11.23
N LYS A 197 3.62 -5.56 -12.08
CA LYS A 197 4.14 -5.87 -13.41
C LYS A 197 5.31 -6.84 -13.38
N ARG A 198 6.25 -6.65 -12.44
CA ARG A 198 7.40 -7.54 -12.29
C ARG A 198 6.98 -8.91 -11.81
N LEU A 199 6.11 -9.00 -10.81
CA LEU A 199 5.64 -10.29 -10.29
C LEU A 199 4.88 -11.08 -11.36
N THR A 200 4.00 -10.44 -12.12
CA THR A 200 3.27 -11.11 -13.22
C THR A 200 4.21 -11.57 -14.34
N ASN A 201 5.29 -10.84 -14.60
CA ASN A 201 6.26 -11.18 -15.64
C ASN A 201 7.29 -12.22 -15.18
N GLU A 202 7.82 -12.12 -13.96
CA GLU A 202 8.87 -12.99 -13.44
C GLU A 202 8.34 -14.34 -12.95
N LEU A 203 7.16 -14.37 -12.32
CA LEU A 203 6.70 -15.56 -11.59
C LEU A 203 5.68 -16.40 -12.36
N LEU A 204 5.19 -15.90 -13.49
CA LEU A 204 4.18 -16.57 -14.31
C LEU A 204 4.56 -16.67 -15.80
N GLN A 205 5.84 -16.45 -16.14
CA GLN A 205 6.32 -16.68 -17.51
C GLN A 205 6.16 -18.16 -17.86
N ASP A 206 5.26 -18.44 -18.80
CA ASP A 206 4.92 -19.76 -19.38
C ASP A 206 4.42 -20.86 -18.41
N GLN A 207 4.17 -20.53 -17.14
CA GLN A 207 3.59 -21.47 -16.18
C GLN A 207 2.13 -21.16 -15.88
N GLU A 208 1.27 -22.12 -16.17
CA GLU A 208 -0.10 -22.16 -15.68
C GLU A 208 -0.05 -22.55 -14.19
N LEU A 209 -0.31 -21.61 -13.30
CA LEU A 209 -0.36 -21.90 -11.85
C LEU A 209 -1.77 -22.37 -11.51
N ASP A 210 -1.91 -23.67 -11.28
CA ASP A 210 -3.18 -24.27 -10.87
C ASP A 210 -4.37 -23.91 -11.81
N GLY A 211 -4.11 -23.83 -13.12
CA GLY A 211 -5.11 -23.45 -14.13
C GLY A 211 -5.25 -21.94 -14.39
N ILE A 212 -4.44 -21.10 -13.72
CA ILE A 212 -4.44 -19.64 -13.88
C ILE A 212 -3.26 -19.23 -14.74
N LYS A 213 -3.53 -18.61 -15.90
CA LYS A 213 -2.49 -18.02 -16.75
C LYS A 213 -2.10 -16.63 -16.26
N SER A 214 -0.84 -16.27 -16.49
CA SER A 214 -0.38 -14.90 -16.21
C SER A 214 -1.19 -13.86 -16.96
N PRO A 215 -1.74 -12.85 -16.26
CA PRO A 215 -2.23 -11.67 -16.94
C PRO A 215 -1.05 -10.83 -17.45
N GLU A 216 -1.10 -10.41 -18.71
CA GLU A 216 -0.15 -9.43 -19.24
C GLU A 216 -0.39 -8.07 -18.57
N CYS A 217 0.57 -7.60 -17.79
CA CYS A 217 0.48 -6.32 -17.10
C CYS A 217 1.10 -5.19 -17.94
N LEU A 218 0.23 -4.32 -18.48
CA LEU A 218 0.62 -3.13 -19.21
C LEU A 218 0.47 -1.90 -18.31
N LEU A 219 1.52 -1.08 -18.23
CA LEU A 219 1.49 0.21 -17.55
C LEU A 219 1.39 1.31 -18.60
N ALA A 220 0.28 2.04 -18.58
CA ALA A 220 0.10 3.20 -19.43
C ALA A 220 1.11 4.30 -19.04
N LYS A 221 1.81 4.85 -20.04
CA LYS A 221 2.57 6.09 -19.88
C LYS A 221 1.62 7.23 -20.15
N PHE A 222 1.33 8.03 -19.13
CA PHE A 222 0.61 9.30 -19.26
C PHE A 222 1.61 10.45 -19.32
#